data_AF-A0A2K3D890-F1
#
_entry.id   AF-A0A2K3D890-F1
#
_cell.length_a   1.000
_cell.length_b   1.000
_cell.length_c   1.000
_cell.angle_alpha   90.00
_cell.angle_beta   90.00
_cell.angle_gamma   90.00
#
_symmetry.space_group_name_H-M   'P 1'
#
loop_
_entity.id
_entity.type
_entity.pdbx_description
1 polymer ?
#
loop_
_entity_poly.entity_id
_entity_poly.type
_entity_poly.pdbx_seq_one_letter_code
_entity_poly.pdbx_strand_id
1 'polypeptide(L)'
;MASPGEEIAWFPLDTCVSDFMRLLHAVDTFPRGGLYSGYYAIQAAQRYECFWTMVLKTQPLGKGGAAILPPLDVAYAWLVHRQDPAGYKSAMVALGVEKPHPANAEQAFGFSVDRADRTEWKKVAGAHEQWPPPAPGSSYDVDHEVLARGRPNYAAGLANAMVHFSRLLHTWMRPHFLDSAFLQRAWGRFAKFLRLHIAYPQEVLVPAADIALIWHTYLGLSDKYAEMCARVFCELQENQPALWRPDYLTLSPNQLPAAYGKTAALYTAAYGGEPYADPYTAWIGPEVPYPLAAPGSPVAAWLSALDENPKHGEQAAAIARAAAKLGEGQPWASAVVPRAGAHALYLAWLASRRAEHYYVDATCNRCCFTSSASVHAKALSTGVAAVVSCAYFLDLPATPKHPYLKAVQVRGGLWQQQSSGAPANGAAPPPPGFSPADTERLLGPSQQHLMVGLGQLLGGGAGGSKAAAAGGGAGGTQQQVAPLWSILGAKDSSSRAQACYKSAWTLAAATNVGRMQTAYQHRKHNARDDGVYYYGTTDYYAANTLFYAYGADAYAFDDPRRNSYNGMVVVGGGYDGGGGWSGGDGGGGFSSGDGGGGFSGGDGGGGGGCGGGGGGGGCGGGGGGGGD
;
A
#
# COMPACT_ATOMS: atom_id res chain seq x y z
N MET A 1 -42.20 -7.45 14.54
CA MET A 1 -40.76 -7.76 14.50
C MET A 1 -40.18 -7.00 13.33
N ALA A 2 -39.36 -5.98 13.60
CA ALA A 2 -38.71 -5.17 12.58
C ALA A 2 -37.75 -6.02 11.75
N SER A 3 -37.50 -5.62 10.49
CA SER A 3 -36.60 -6.34 9.59
C SER A 3 -35.19 -6.38 10.20
N PRO A 4 -34.46 -7.53 10.20
CA PRO A 4 -33.18 -7.65 10.91
C PRO A 4 -32.00 -6.88 10.28
N GLY A 5 -32.23 -6.07 9.24
CA GLY A 5 -31.18 -5.46 8.42
C GLY A 5 -31.17 -3.94 8.38
N GLU A 6 -32.23 -3.25 8.81
CA GLU A 6 -32.36 -1.80 8.57
C GLU A 6 -31.80 -0.91 9.70
N GLU A 7 -31.58 -1.45 10.91
CA GLU A 7 -31.26 -0.60 12.09
C GLU A 7 -29.80 -0.67 12.58
N ILE A 8 -28.90 -1.37 11.90
CA ILE A 8 -27.54 -1.62 12.40
C ILE A 8 -26.49 -1.31 11.32
N ALA A 9 -26.47 -0.05 10.84
CA ALA A 9 -25.34 0.50 10.09
C ALA A 9 -24.57 1.49 10.99
N TRP A 10 -23.86 0.97 12.00
CA TRP A 10 -23.25 1.77 13.07
C TRP A 10 -21.90 2.40 12.72
N PHE A 11 -21.33 2.08 11.57
CA PHE A 11 -19.99 2.52 11.19
C PHE A 11 -19.92 2.64 9.66
N PRO A 12 -19.12 3.57 9.10
CA PRO A 12 -18.96 3.68 7.65
C PRO A 12 -18.18 2.47 7.13
N LEU A 13 -18.89 1.34 6.97
CA LEU A 13 -18.32 0.05 6.60
C LEU A 13 -17.53 0.16 5.30
N ASP A 14 -18.09 0.86 4.32
CA ASP A 14 -17.50 1.09 3.00
C ASP A 14 -16.10 1.74 3.09
N THR A 15 -15.92 2.76 3.94
CA THR A 15 -14.60 3.42 4.10
C THR A 15 -13.63 2.50 4.82
N CYS A 16 -14.09 1.78 5.84
CA CYS A 16 -13.25 0.88 6.63
C CYS A 16 -12.77 -0.32 5.80
N VAL A 17 -13.65 -0.91 4.99
CA VAL A 17 -13.29 -1.97 4.05
C VAL A 17 -12.30 -1.45 3.01
N SER A 18 -12.51 -0.24 2.48
CA SER A 18 -11.56 0.38 1.56
C SER A 18 -10.18 0.55 2.20
N ASP A 19 -10.11 1.07 3.42
CA ASP A 19 -8.84 1.31 4.12
C ASP A 19 -8.14 0.00 4.51
N PHE A 20 -8.90 -1.01 4.95
CA PHE A 20 -8.39 -2.35 5.19
C PHE A 20 -7.81 -2.98 3.90
N MET A 21 -8.54 -2.90 2.79
CA MET A 21 -8.05 -3.38 1.49
C MET A 21 -6.79 -2.61 1.04
N ARG A 22 -6.74 -1.29 1.21
CA ARG A 22 -5.55 -0.48 0.89
C ARG A 22 -4.31 -0.91 1.65
N LEU A 23 -4.44 -1.18 2.95
CA LEU A 23 -3.33 -1.72 3.75
C LEU A 23 -2.86 -3.06 3.19
N LEU A 24 -3.77 -3.99 2.92
CA LEU A 24 -3.41 -5.31 2.38
C LEU A 24 -2.79 -5.22 0.98
N HIS A 25 -3.28 -4.33 0.11
CA HIS A 25 -2.64 -4.05 -1.17
C HIS A 25 -1.20 -3.57 -0.98
N ALA A 26 -0.97 -2.62 -0.08
CA ALA A 26 0.38 -2.10 0.20
C ALA A 26 1.31 -3.21 0.74
N VAL A 27 0.81 -4.07 1.63
CA VAL A 27 1.51 -5.25 2.14
C VAL A 27 1.88 -6.23 1.02
N ASP A 28 0.97 -6.49 0.07
CA ASP A 28 1.25 -7.34 -1.09
C ASP A 28 2.26 -6.70 -2.02
N THR A 29 2.36 -5.37 -2.10
CA THR A 29 3.35 -4.66 -2.94
C THR A 29 4.74 -4.59 -2.33
N PHE A 30 4.90 -4.94 -1.05
CA PHE A 30 6.20 -4.94 -0.38
C PHE A 30 7.17 -5.89 -1.12
N PRO A 31 8.44 -5.52 -1.37
CA PRO A 31 9.41 -6.42 -2.00
C PRO A 31 9.67 -7.69 -1.17
N ARG A 32 10.42 -8.65 -1.71
CA ARG A 32 10.86 -9.89 -1.03
C ARG A 32 9.73 -10.87 -0.68
N GLY A 33 8.81 -11.09 -1.62
CA GLY A 33 7.67 -12.00 -1.41
C GLY A 33 6.50 -11.37 -0.64
N GLY A 34 6.59 -10.09 -0.27
CA GLY A 34 5.58 -9.35 0.46
C GLY A 34 5.91 -9.32 1.93
N LEU A 35 5.12 -8.58 2.72
CA LEU A 35 5.34 -8.54 4.16
C LEU A 35 4.60 -9.67 4.89
N TYR A 36 4.47 -10.84 4.27
CA TYR A 36 3.67 -11.95 4.81
C TYR A 36 4.51 -12.98 5.57
N SER A 37 5.80 -13.10 5.28
CA SER A 37 6.66 -14.11 5.88
C SER A 37 8.15 -13.71 5.84
N GLY A 38 9.00 -14.62 6.32
CA GLY A 38 10.45 -14.49 6.26
C GLY A 38 11.01 -13.39 7.16
N TYR A 39 12.20 -12.92 6.81
CA TYR A 39 12.96 -11.94 7.60
C TYR A 39 12.16 -10.66 7.88
N TYR A 40 11.52 -10.07 6.85
CA TYR A 40 10.82 -8.79 7.02
C TYR A 40 9.51 -8.89 7.80
N ALA A 41 8.81 -10.03 7.78
CA ALA A 41 7.68 -10.24 8.68
C ALA A 41 8.12 -10.29 10.16
N ILE A 42 9.26 -10.91 10.44
CA ILE A 42 9.82 -10.96 11.80
C ILE A 42 10.35 -9.61 12.24
N GLN A 43 11.06 -8.90 11.36
CA GLN A 43 11.48 -7.51 11.61
C GLN A 43 10.26 -6.63 11.89
N ALA A 44 9.17 -6.75 11.11
CA ALA A 44 7.93 -6.01 11.33
C ALA A 44 7.31 -6.31 12.70
N ALA A 45 7.19 -7.58 13.05
CA ALA A 45 6.63 -8.02 14.33
C ALA A 45 7.49 -7.57 15.53
N GLN A 46 8.81 -7.64 15.42
CA GLN A 46 9.74 -7.14 16.44
C GLN A 46 9.65 -5.62 16.58
N ARG A 47 9.65 -4.88 15.47
CA ARG A 47 9.54 -3.42 15.48
C ARG A 47 8.21 -2.95 16.07
N TYR A 48 7.13 -3.66 15.76
CA TYR A 48 5.84 -3.44 16.39
C TYR A 48 5.92 -3.63 17.92
N GLU A 49 6.41 -4.79 18.37
CA GLU A 49 6.49 -5.12 19.79
C GLU A 49 7.40 -4.14 20.56
N CYS A 50 8.59 -3.83 20.03
CA CYS A 50 9.61 -3.04 20.72
C CYS A 50 9.38 -1.52 20.66
N PHE A 51 8.81 -1.00 19.57
CA PHE A 51 8.73 0.45 19.35
C PHE A 51 7.29 0.96 19.29
N TRP A 52 6.42 0.33 18.49
CA TRP A 52 5.08 0.86 18.29
C TRP A 52 4.21 0.77 19.53
N THR A 53 4.35 -0.30 20.32
CA THR A 53 3.66 -0.41 21.62
C THR A 53 4.02 0.76 22.55
N MET A 54 5.25 1.27 22.50
CA MET A 54 5.68 2.45 23.26
C MET A 54 5.05 3.74 22.75
N VAL A 55 4.84 3.87 21.43
CA VAL A 55 4.05 4.98 20.87
C VAL A 55 2.61 4.91 21.40
N LEU A 56 1.99 3.73 21.38
CA LEU A 56 0.63 3.53 21.89
C LEU A 56 0.48 3.84 23.39
N LYS A 57 1.52 3.66 24.21
CA LYS A 57 1.48 4.08 25.63
C LYS A 57 1.31 5.58 25.81
N THR A 58 1.92 6.36 24.92
CA THR A 58 1.90 7.83 25.00
C THR A 58 0.75 8.45 24.22
N GLN A 59 0.11 7.69 23.33
CA GLN A 59 -0.98 8.11 22.45
C GLN A 59 -0.79 9.52 21.85
N PRO A 60 0.36 9.79 21.20
CA PRO A 60 0.59 11.11 20.63
C PRO A 60 -0.37 11.37 19.47
N LEU A 61 -0.75 12.64 19.31
CA LEU A 61 -1.53 13.13 18.18
C LEU A 61 -0.63 14.00 17.28
N GLY A 62 -0.81 13.86 15.97
CA GLY A 62 -0.19 14.68 14.94
C GLY A 62 -0.83 16.05 14.79
N LYS A 63 -0.47 16.76 13.72
CA LYS A 63 -1.03 18.09 13.40
C LYS A 63 -2.56 18.03 13.30
N GLY A 64 -3.25 19.02 13.88
CA GLY A 64 -4.71 19.11 13.85
C GLY A 64 -5.43 18.04 14.68
N GLY A 65 -4.72 17.34 15.59
CA GLY A 65 -5.31 16.28 16.41
C GLY A 65 -5.47 14.95 15.68
N ALA A 66 -4.88 14.79 14.50
CA ALA A 66 -4.90 13.54 13.76
C ALA A 66 -4.14 12.43 14.51
N ALA A 67 -4.57 11.19 14.37
CA ALA A 67 -3.89 10.07 15.00
C ALA A 67 -2.53 9.81 14.33
N ILE A 68 -1.51 9.48 15.13
CA ILE A 68 -0.20 9.10 14.61
C ILE A 68 -0.27 7.72 13.96
N LEU A 69 0.34 7.59 12.78
CA LEU A 69 0.29 6.37 11.97
C LEU A 69 1.65 5.62 11.99
N PRO A 70 1.64 4.28 12.08
CA PRO A 70 2.86 3.49 12.01
C PRO A 70 3.43 3.41 10.59
N PRO A 71 4.72 3.07 10.40
CA PRO A 71 5.19 2.63 9.09
C PRO A 71 4.46 1.37 8.62
N LEU A 72 4.39 1.13 7.30
CA LEU A 72 3.59 0.06 6.68
C LEU A 72 3.83 -1.30 7.34
N ASP A 73 5.08 -1.62 7.68
CA ASP A 73 5.40 -2.93 8.20
C ASP A 73 4.88 -3.17 9.62
N VAL A 74 5.06 -2.16 10.47
CA VAL A 74 4.50 -2.12 11.81
C VAL A 74 2.97 -2.05 11.79
N ALA A 75 2.38 -1.31 10.84
CA ALA A 75 0.94 -1.22 10.66
C ALA A 75 0.32 -2.60 10.43
N TYR A 76 0.95 -3.40 9.56
CA TYR A 76 0.51 -4.75 9.25
C TYR A 76 0.67 -5.70 10.45
N ALA A 77 1.83 -5.70 11.11
CA ALA A 77 2.03 -6.50 12.32
C ALA A 77 0.99 -6.16 13.41
N TRP A 78 0.68 -4.87 13.60
CA TRP A 78 -0.33 -4.43 14.55
C TRP A 78 -1.76 -4.84 14.14
N LEU A 79 -2.11 -4.77 12.85
CA LEU A 79 -3.38 -5.31 12.33
C LEU A 79 -3.51 -6.80 12.65
N VAL A 80 -2.45 -7.59 12.40
CA VAL A 80 -2.47 -9.04 12.62
C VAL A 80 -2.62 -9.38 14.10
N HIS A 81 -1.93 -8.67 15.01
CA HIS A 81 -2.09 -8.90 16.45
C HIS A 81 -3.52 -8.67 16.92
N ARG A 82 -4.22 -7.66 16.38
CA ARG A 82 -5.63 -7.36 16.69
C ARG A 82 -6.62 -8.41 16.20
N GLN A 83 -6.19 -9.37 15.38
CA GLN A 83 -7.03 -10.50 14.95
C GLN A 83 -7.24 -11.54 16.05
N ASP A 84 -6.46 -11.47 17.13
CA ASP A 84 -6.72 -12.19 18.39
C ASP A 84 -7.09 -11.16 19.47
N PRO A 85 -8.37 -10.79 19.63
CA PRO A 85 -8.77 -9.73 20.55
C PRO A 85 -8.36 -9.99 22.00
N ALA A 86 -8.42 -11.26 22.44
CA ALA A 86 -8.08 -11.66 23.80
C ALA A 86 -6.56 -11.64 24.02
N GLY A 87 -5.80 -12.20 23.07
CA GLY A 87 -4.33 -12.16 23.07
C GLY A 87 -3.81 -10.73 23.02
N TYR A 88 -4.37 -9.91 22.13
CA TYR A 88 -4.05 -8.49 22.00
C TYR A 88 -4.29 -7.74 23.30
N LYS A 89 -5.49 -7.86 23.89
CA LYS A 89 -5.81 -7.21 25.17
C LYS A 89 -4.83 -7.62 26.27
N SER A 90 -4.55 -8.91 26.39
CA SER A 90 -3.65 -9.46 27.41
C SER A 90 -2.21 -8.95 27.24
N ALA A 91 -1.71 -8.93 26.01
CA ALA A 91 -0.38 -8.43 25.69
C ALA A 91 -0.25 -6.91 25.96
N MET A 92 -1.28 -6.14 25.62
CA MET A 92 -1.29 -4.69 25.86
C MET A 92 -1.33 -4.36 27.36
N VAL A 93 -2.09 -5.13 28.16
CA VAL A 93 -2.10 -5.02 29.63
C VAL A 93 -0.73 -5.36 30.20
N ALA A 94 -0.10 -6.46 29.75
CA ALA A 94 1.24 -6.84 30.20
C ALA A 94 2.31 -5.79 29.89
N LEU A 95 2.11 -5.03 28.79
CA LEU A 95 2.98 -3.92 28.42
C LEU A 95 2.63 -2.61 29.12
N GLY A 96 1.54 -2.53 29.89
CA GLY A 96 1.09 -1.29 30.53
C GLY A 96 0.56 -0.25 29.53
N VAL A 97 -0.05 -0.69 28.44
CA VAL A 97 -0.71 0.18 27.45
C VAL A 97 -2.18 0.34 27.86
N GLU A 98 -2.53 1.45 28.49
CA GLU A 98 -3.90 1.69 29.01
C GLU A 98 -4.96 1.82 27.90
N LYS A 99 -4.57 2.44 26.78
CA LYS A 99 -5.44 2.67 25.62
C LYS A 99 -4.82 2.06 24.37
N PRO A 100 -4.92 0.74 24.19
CA PRO A 100 -4.22 0.07 23.11
C PRO A 100 -4.90 0.24 21.74
N HIS A 101 -6.23 0.41 21.74
CA HIS A 101 -7.03 0.42 20.54
C HIS A 101 -6.72 1.63 19.64
N PRO A 102 -6.87 1.47 18.30
CA PRO A 102 -6.78 2.60 17.39
C PRO A 102 -7.82 3.66 17.75
N ALA A 103 -7.46 4.94 17.64
CA ALA A 103 -8.36 6.05 17.94
C ALA A 103 -9.51 6.17 16.92
N ASN A 104 -9.30 5.71 15.69
CA ASN A 104 -10.27 5.74 14.61
C ASN A 104 -9.89 4.75 13.49
N ALA A 105 -10.74 4.63 12.46
CA ALA A 105 -10.50 3.77 11.31
C ALA A 105 -9.22 4.12 10.53
N GLU A 106 -8.90 5.42 10.43
CA GLU A 106 -7.67 5.89 9.77
C GLU A 106 -6.43 5.36 10.49
N GLN A 107 -6.39 5.39 11.83
CA GLN A 107 -5.28 4.77 12.57
C GLN A 107 -5.32 3.24 12.52
N ALA A 108 -6.51 2.66 12.44
CA ALA A 108 -6.68 1.21 12.44
C ALA A 108 -6.06 0.56 11.20
N PHE A 109 -6.11 1.22 10.04
CA PHE A 109 -5.63 0.65 8.77
C PHE A 109 -4.60 1.53 8.05
N GLY A 110 -4.40 2.75 8.50
CA GLY A 110 -3.44 3.69 7.94
C GLY A 110 -2.01 3.36 8.30
N PHE A 111 -1.11 3.90 7.49
CA PHE A 111 0.33 3.78 7.64
C PHE A 111 0.98 5.00 7.01
N SER A 112 2.15 5.37 7.49
CA SER A 112 2.76 6.63 7.10
C SER A 112 4.26 6.63 7.31
N VAL A 113 4.90 7.46 6.51
CA VAL A 113 6.30 7.85 6.64
C VAL A 113 6.43 9.37 6.82
N ASP A 114 5.30 10.07 7.04
CA ASP A 114 5.21 11.52 7.13
C ASP A 114 6.04 12.07 8.31
N ARG A 115 6.38 13.36 8.24
CA ARG A 115 7.27 14.00 9.23
C ARG A 115 6.75 13.94 10.66
N ALA A 116 5.45 14.09 10.86
CA ALA A 116 4.84 14.03 12.20
C ALA A 116 5.02 12.64 12.81
N ASP A 117 4.63 11.60 12.09
CA ASP A 117 4.75 10.21 12.51
C ASP A 117 6.21 9.80 12.75
N ARG A 118 7.11 10.23 11.86
CA ARG A 118 8.56 10.03 12.03
C ARG A 118 9.11 10.66 13.30
N THR A 119 8.58 11.83 13.67
CA THR A 119 9.02 12.54 14.88
C THR A 119 8.66 11.74 16.12
N GLU A 120 7.45 11.17 16.18
CA GLU A 120 7.02 10.30 17.28
C GLU A 120 7.78 8.97 17.29
N TRP A 121 7.97 8.36 16.13
CA TRP A 121 8.82 7.17 15.99
C TRP A 121 10.23 7.40 16.55
N LYS A 122 10.86 8.52 16.21
CA LYS A 122 12.23 8.86 16.66
C LYS A 122 12.34 8.96 18.18
N LYS A 123 11.28 9.34 18.90
CA LYS A 123 11.29 9.43 20.37
C LYS A 123 11.46 8.05 21.03
N VAL A 124 10.91 7.00 20.43
CA VAL A 124 10.94 5.64 20.98
C VAL A 124 12.02 4.77 20.36
N ALA A 125 12.33 4.97 19.08
CA ALA A 125 13.25 4.14 18.31
C ALA A 125 14.64 4.76 18.14
N GLY A 126 14.82 6.04 18.51
CA GLY A 126 16.10 6.73 18.45
C GLY A 126 16.66 6.84 17.02
N ALA A 127 17.83 6.27 16.79
CA ALA A 127 18.48 6.25 15.48
C ALA A 127 17.92 5.19 14.53
N HIS A 128 17.05 4.29 15.01
CA HIS A 128 16.42 3.28 14.18
C HIS A 128 15.46 3.94 13.19
N GLU A 129 15.66 3.69 11.89
CA GLU A 129 14.85 4.29 10.84
C GLU A 129 13.38 3.88 10.98
N GLN A 130 12.48 4.82 10.64
CA GLN A 130 11.03 4.55 10.57
C GLN A 130 10.71 3.74 9.32
N TRP A 131 11.36 4.04 8.21
CA TRP A 131 11.16 3.36 6.95
C TRP A 131 12.32 3.68 5.99
N PRO A 132 12.76 2.73 5.16
CA PRO A 132 12.36 1.30 5.13
C PRO A 132 12.72 0.55 6.44
N PRO A 133 12.17 -0.66 6.67
CA PRO A 133 12.65 -1.51 7.75
C PRO A 133 14.15 -1.80 7.57
N PRO A 134 14.91 -2.14 8.63
CA PRO A 134 16.33 -2.47 8.50
C PRO A 134 16.62 -3.68 7.62
N ALA A 135 17.74 -3.63 6.90
CA ALA A 135 18.21 -4.75 6.09
C ALA A 135 18.89 -5.83 6.95
N PRO A 136 18.85 -7.11 6.54
CA PRO A 136 19.66 -8.14 7.18
C PRO A 136 21.15 -7.76 7.18
N GLY A 137 21.81 -7.89 8.33
CA GLY A 137 23.21 -7.54 8.53
C GLY A 137 23.48 -6.05 8.80
N SER A 138 22.45 -5.21 8.85
CA SER A 138 22.58 -3.82 9.27
C SER A 138 22.74 -3.69 10.79
N SER A 139 23.14 -2.51 11.28
CA SER A 139 23.30 -2.21 12.71
C SER A 139 21.98 -2.18 13.50
N TYR A 140 20.84 -2.33 12.83
CA TYR A 140 19.51 -2.38 13.43
C TYR A 140 18.73 -3.61 12.97
N ASP A 141 19.43 -4.62 12.46
CA ASP A 141 18.80 -5.86 12.04
C ASP A 141 18.23 -6.64 13.24
N VAL A 142 17.36 -7.61 12.95
CA VAL A 142 16.76 -8.50 13.95
C VAL A 142 17.79 -9.07 14.95
N ASP A 143 18.94 -9.53 14.45
CA ASP A 143 19.98 -10.19 15.23
C ASP A 143 20.60 -9.24 16.26
N HIS A 144 20.87 -8.01 15.82
CA HIS A 144 21.39 -6.94 16.66
C HIS A 144 20.38 -6.46 17.71
N GLU A 145 19.11 -6.27 17.32
CA GLU A 145 18.08 -5.84 18.27
C GLU A 145 17.82 -6.89 19.37
N VAL A 146 17.88 -8.19 19.03
CA VAL A 146 17.80 -9.26 20.05
C VAL A 146 18.98 -9.22 21.01
N LEU A 147 20.19 -8.90 20.53
CA LEU A 147 21.35 -8.74 21.41
C LEU A 147 21.22 -7.51 22.32
N ALA A 148 20.72 -6.40 21.79
CA ALA A 148 20.64 -5.13 22.51
C ALA A 148 19.49 -5.11 23.54
N ARG A 149 18.34 -5.72 23.22
CA ARG A 149 17.10 -5.61 24.01
C ARG A 149 16.59 -6.92 24.59
N GLY A 150 17.21 -8.04 24.21
CA GLY A 150 16.71 -9.37 24.51
C GLY A 150 15.68 -9.87 23.50
N ARG A 151 15.24 -11.11 23.69
CA ARG A 151 14.28 -11.76 22.81
C ARG A 151 12.88 -11.14 22.99
N PRO A 152 12.19 -10.70 21.91
CA PRO A 152 10.78 -10.29 21.96
C PRO A 152 9.88 -11.45 22.38
N ASN A 153 8.80 -11.14 23.09
CA ASN A 153 7.91 -12.11 23.72
C ASN A 153 7.03 -12.84 22.71
N TYR A 154 6.47 -12.13 21.72
CA TYR A 154 5.46 -12.68 20.82
C TYR A 154 5.72 -12.41 19.33
N ALA A 155 6.78 -11.68 18.98
CA ALA A 155 7.11 -11.37 17.58
C ALA A 155 7.16 -12.59 16.64
N ALA A 156 7.73 -13.73 17.07
CA ALA A 156 7.82 -14.93 16.23
C ALA A 156 6.44 -15.57 15.96
N GLY A 157 5.59 -15.64 17.00
CA GLY A 157 4.21 -16.13 16.85
C GLY A 157 3.38 -15.22 15.96
N LEU A 158 3.53 -13.90 16.12
CA LEU A 158 2.88 -12.89 15.30
C LEU A 158 3.31 -13.00 13.83
N ALA A 159 4.61 -13.13 13.56
CA ALA A 159 5.12 -13.31 12.21
C ALA A 159 4.58 -14.58 11.53
N ASN A 160 4.36 -15.66 12.29
CA ASN A 160 3.72 -16.87 11.77
C ASN A 160 2.25 -16.66 11.38
N ALA A 161 1.54 -15.75 12.05
CA ALA A 161 0.16 -15.40 11.70
C ALA A 161 0.05 -14.45 10.49
N MET A 162 1.11 -13.70 10.18
CA MET A 162 1.12 -12.73 9.07
C MET A 162 0.94 -13.38 7.69
N VAL A 163 1.18 -14.68 7.53
CA VAL A 163 1.05 -15.36 6.23
C VAL A 163 -0.39 -15.44 5.72
N HIS A 164 -1.37 -15.46 6.62
CA HIS A 164 -2.74 -15.82 6.30
C HIS A 164 -3.43 -14.81 5.37
N PHE A 165 -3.15 -13.52 5.48
CA PHE A 165 -3.87 -12.49 4.72
C PHE A 165 -3.52 -12.46 3.23
N SER A 166 -2.39 -13.01 2.79
CA SER A 166 -2.07 -13.14 1.37
C SER A 166 -3.17 -13.91 0.61
N ARG A 167 -3.61 -15.03 1.21
CA ARG A 167 -4.66 -15.90 0.67
C ARG A 167 -6.05 -15.25 0.75
N LEU A 168 -6.31 -14.49 1.82
CA LEU A 168 -7.59 -13.80 1.97
C LEU A 168 -7.71 -12.67 0.94
N LEU A 169 -6.68 -11.81 0.85
CA LEU A 169 -6.62 -10.71 -0.11
C LEU A 169 -6.80 -11.22 -1.54
N HIS A 170 -6.19 -12.35 -1.89
CA HIS A 170 -6.31 -12.95 -3.22
C HIS A 170 -7.78 -13.05 -3.66
N THR A 171 -8.65 -13.59 -2.81
CA THR A 171 -10.09 -13.69 -3.12
C THR A 171 -10.78 -12.33 -3.17
N TRP A 172 -10.37 -11.38 -2.31
CA TRP A 172 -10.93 -10.04 -2.22
C TRP A 172 -10.48 -9.08 -3.33
N MET A 173 -9.49 -9.47 -4.15
CA MET A 173 -9.11 -8.76 -5.37
C MET A 173 -10.19 -8.77 -6.46
N ARG A 174 -11.31 -9.47 -6.27
CA ARG A 174 -12.47 -9.40 -7.16
C ARG A 174 -13.24 -8.09 -6.94
N PRO A 175 -13.63 -7.37 -8.00
CA PRO A 175 -14.18 -6.02 -7.87
C PRO A 175 -15.43 -5.88 -7.00
N HIS A 176 -16.28 -6.91 -6.92
CA HIS A 176 -17.52 -6.84 -6.15
C HIS A 176 -17.30 -6.73 -4.63
N PHE A 177 -16.12 -7.08 -4.09
CA PHE A 177 -15.79 -6.80 -2.68
C PHE A 177 -15.59 -5.31 -2.38
N LEU A 178 -15.52 -4.48 -3.42
CA LEU A 178 -15.56 -3.02 -3.33
C LEU A 178 -16.91 -2.46 -3.81
N ASP A 179 -17.97 -3.28 -3.89
CA ASP A 179 -19.31 -2.80 -4.21
C ASP A 179 -20.12 -2.53 -2.95
N SER A 180 -20.66 -1.32 -2.80
CA SER A 180 -21.46 -0.95 -1.62
C SER A 180 -22.65 -1.89 -1.40
N ALA A 181 -23.40 -2.26 -2.45
CA ALA A 181 -24.56 -3.13 -2.29
C ALA A 181 -24.14 -4.56 -1.91
N PHE A 182 -23.02 -5.04 -2.44
CA PHE A 182 -22.46 -6.33 -2.04
C PHE A 182 -22.00 -6.31 -0.58
N LEU A 183 -21.35 -5.24 -0.12
CA LEU A 183 -20.90 -5.11 1.27
C LEU A 183 -22.06 -5.03 2.26
N GLN A 184 -23.16 -4.35 1.90
CA GLN A 184 -24.38 -4.36 2.73
C GLN A 184 -24.98 -5.77 2.84
N ARG A 185 -24.99 -6.54 1.75
CA ARG A 185 -25.39 -7.97 1.80
C ARG A 185 -24.44 -8.79 2.69
N ALA A 186 -23.13 -8.59 2.55
CA ALA A 186 -22.10 -9.28 3.32
C ALA A 186 -22.26 -9.01 4.83
N TRP A 187 -22.58 -7.76 5.20
CA TRP A 187 -22.87 -7.36 6.59
C TRP A 187 -24.03 -8.16 7.19
N GLY A 188 -25.17 -8.24 6.48
CA GLY A 188 -26.32 -9.03 6.93
C GLY A 188 -25.97 -10.51 7.12
N ARG A 189 -25.11 -11.07 6.26
CA ARG A 189 -24.63 -12.45 6.38
C ARG A 189 -23.64 -12.65 7.53
N PHE A 190 -22.79 -11.65 7.80
CA PHE A 190 -21.89 -11.66 8.95
C PHE A 190 -22.67 -11.66 10.28
N ALA A 191 -23.73 -10.87 10.40
CA ALA A 191 -24.59 -10.89 11.59
C ALA A 191 -25.26 -12.26 11.82
N LYS A 192 -25.64 -12.96 10.74
CA LYS A 192 -26.13 -14.36 10.80
C LYS A 192 -25.02 -15.34 11.19
N PHE A 193 -23.82 -15.17 10.66
CA PHE A 193 -22.66 -16.00 11.00
C PHE A 193 -22.28 -15.88 12.48
N LEU A 194 -22.33 -14.67 13.02
CA LEU A 194 -22.12 -14.39 14.44
C LEU A 194 -23.13 -15.12 15.35
N ARG A 195 -24.42 -15.12 15.00
CA ARG A 195 -25.43 -15.91 15.73
C ARG A 195 -25.15 -17.41 15.66
N LEU A 196 -24.57 -17.89 14.57
CA LEU A 196 -24.16 -19.29 14.43
C LEU A 196 -23.05 -19.65 15.41
N HIS A 197 -22.08 -18.76 15.64
CA HIS A 197 -21.02 -18.95 16.64
C HIS A 197 -21.57 -19.08 18.06
N ILE A 198 -22.68 -18.41 18.40
CA ILE A 198 -23.34 -18.55 19.70
C ILE A 198 -24.03 -19.91 19.80
N ALA A 199 -24.77 -20.30 18.75
CA ALA A 199 -25.52 -21.55 18.75
C ALA A 199 -24.61 -22.79 18.78
N TYR A 200 -23.39 -22.65 18.24
CA TYR A 200 -22.43 -23.74 18.11
C TYR A 200 -21.04 -23.31 18.60
N PRO A 201 -20.86 -23.00 19.91
CA PRO A 201 -19.62 -22.44 20.44
C PRO A 201 -18.46 -23.44 20.46
N GLN A 202 -18.75 -24.73 20.31
CA GLN A 202 -17.75 -25.81 20.23
C GLN A 202 -17.26 -26.06 18.80
N GLU A 203 -17.88 -25.43 17.80
CA GLU A 203 -17.57 -25.63 16.40
C GLU A 203 -16.60 -24.57 15.88
N VAL A 204 -15.57 -25.00 15.13
CA VAL A 204 -14.71 -24.08 14.39
C VAL A 204 -15.41 -23.70 13.10
N LEU A 205 -16.16 -22.60 13.14
CA LEU A 205 -16.88 -22.11 11.97
C LEU A 205 -15.93 -21.44 10.98
N VAL A 206 -16.11 -21.73 9.69
CA VAL A 206 -15.29 -21.18 8.60
C VAL A 206 -16.14 -20.20 7.78
N PRO A 207 -15.84 -18.89 7.81
CA PRO A 207 -16.62 -17.88 7.09
C PRO A 207 -16.53 -18.05 5.57
N ALA A 208 -17.60 -17.69 4.85
CA ALA A 208 -17.50 -17.39 3.43
C ALA A 208 -16.67 -16.10 3.21
N ALA A 209 -16.19 -15.85 1.99
CA ALA A 209 -15.21 -14.79 1.73
C ALA A 209 -15.72 -13.38 2.05
N ASP A 210 -17.02 -13.14 1.84
CA ASP A 210 -17.68 -11.87 2.14
C ASP A 210 -17.85 -11.68 3.65
N ILE A 211 -18.30 -12.72 4.36
CA ILE A 211 -18.37 -12.74 5.83
C ILE A 211 -16.98 -12.48 6.43
N ALA A 212 -15.95 -13.13 5.89
CA ALA A 212 -14.58 -12.99 6.36
C ALA A 212 -14.04 -11.57 6.19
N LEU A 213 -14.32 -10.92 5.04
CA LEU A 213 -13.90 -9.53 4.80
C LEU A 213 -14.46 -8.60 5.88
N ILE A 214 -15.75 -8.71 6.16
CA ILE A 214 -16.41 -7.93 7.19
C ILE A 214 -15.81 -8.25 8.57
N TRP A 215 -15.67 -9.53 8.91
CA TRP A 215 -15.16 -9.94 10.22
C TRP A 215 -13.75 -9.42 10.48
N HIS A 216 -12.83 -9.61 9.53
CA HIS A 216 -11.44 -9.15 9.65
C HIS A 216 -11.33 -7.61 9.69
N THR A 217 -12.21 -6.91 9.00
CA THR A 217 -12.31 -5.44 9.10
C THR A 217 -12.70 -5.04 10.52
N TYR A 218 -13.74 -5.63 11.11
CA TYR A 218 -14.13 -5.30 12.48
C TYR A 218 -13.07 -5.69 13.51
N LEU A 219 -12.45 -6.87 13.40
CA LEU A 219 -11.33 -7.26 14.27
C LEU A 219 -10.21 -6.22 14.23
N GLY A 220 -9.90 -5.68 13.04
CA GLY A 220 -8.96 -4.58 12.87
C GLY A 220 -9.37 -3.32 13.64
N LEU A 221 -10.66 -2.97 13.71
CA LEU A 221 -11.13 -1.84 14.50
C LEU A 221 -11.07 -2.09 16.03
N SER A 222 -10.91 -3.33 16.48
CA SER A 222 -10.74 -3.72 17.89
C SER A 222 -11.87 -3.34 18.84
N ASP A 223 -11.85 -2.15 19.44
CA ASP A 223 -12.87 -1.74 20.41
C ASP A 223 -14.26 -1.74 19.77
N LYS A 224 -14.35 -1.36 18.49
CA LYS A 224 -15.60 -1.44 17.72
C LYS A 224 -16.09 -2.85 17.49
N TYR A 225 -15.19 -3.83 17.37
CA TYR A 225 -15.59 -5.23 17.37
C TYR A 225 -16.15 -5.64 18.73
N ALA A 226 -15.50 -5.24 19.83
CA ALA A 226 -15.99 -5.54 21.18
C ALA A 226 -17.35 -4.86 21.47
N GLU A 227 -17.53 -3.60 21.09
CA GLU A 227 -18.80 -2.86 21.18
C GLU A 227 -19.89 -3.54 20.35
N MET A 228 -19.58 -3.93 19.11
CA MET A 228 -20.51 -4.63 18.24
C MET A 228 -20.88 -6.00 18.83
N CYS A 229 -19.92 -6.79 19.28
CA CYS A 229 -20.19 -8.07 19.94
C CYS A 229 -21.07 -7.86 21.17
N ALA A 230 -20.72 -6.92 22.06
CA ALA A 230 -21.57 -6.60 23.21
C ALA A 230 -23.01 -6.32 22.77
N ARG A 231 -23.23 -5.47 21.77
CA ARG A 231 -24.59 -5.12 21.33
C ARG A 231 -25.34 -6.26 20.65
N VAL A 232 -24.70 -7.04 19.77
CA VAL A 232 -25.34 -8.17 19.09
C VAL A 232 -25.67 -9.29 20.10
N PHE A 233 -24.95 -9.36 21.21
CA PHE A 233 -25.03 -10.47 22.16
C PHE A 233 -25.47 -10.06 23.59
N CYS A 234 -25.82 -8.79 23.82
CA CYS A 234 -26.28 -8.26 25.11
C CYS A 234 -27.51 -8.98 25.66
N GLU A 235 -28.32 -9.59 24.78
CA GLU A 235 -29.51 -10.37 25.16
C GLU A 235 -29.21 -11.85 25.47
N LEU A 236 -28.00 -12.35 25.17
CA LEU A 236 -27.72 -13.80 25.11
C LEU A 236 -26.64 -14.31 26.07
N GLN A 237 -25.92 -13.44 26.79
CA GLN A 237 -24.91 -13.86 27.78
C GLN A 237 -24.96 -13.02 29.06
N GLU A 238 -25.31 -13.65 30.20
CA GLU A 238 -25.26 -13.03 31.54
C GLU A 238 -23.84 -12.68 32.02
N ASN A 239 -22.81 -13.25 31.38
CA ASN A 239 -21.39 -12.99 31.65
C ASN A 239 -20.70 -12.63 30.33
N GLN A 240 -20.07 -11.44 30.28
CA GLN A 240 -19.29 -10.82 29.18
C GLN A 240 -19.34 -11.45 27.77
N PRO A 241 -19.61 -10.66 26.71
CA PRO A 241 -19.67 -11.17 25.35
C PRO A 241 -18.35 -11.85 24.97
N ALA A 242 -18.42 -13.10 24.52
CA ALA A 242 -17.26 -13.79 23.98
C ALA A 242 -16.67 -12.98 22.81
N LEU A 243 -15.37 -12.65 22.87
CA LEU A 243 -14.68 -12.04 21.73
C LEU A 243 -14.15 -13.16 20.84
N TRP A 244 -14.96 -13.64 19.89
CA TRP A 244 -14.52 -14.69 18.97
C TRP A 244 -13.34 -14.24 18.12
N ARG A 245 -12.41 -15.17 17.90
CA ARG A 245 -11.25 -15.02 17.03
C ARG A 245 -11.43 -15.88 15.77
N PRO A 246 -10.74 -15.58 14.66
CA PRO A 246 -10.82 -16.34 13.42
C PRO A 246 -10.04 -17.65 13.52
N ASP A 247 -10.49 -18.58 14.37
CA ASP A 247 -9.84 -19.88 14.61
C ASP A 247 -9.63 -20.69 13.34
N TYR A 248 -10.48 -20.47 12.33
CA TYR A 248 -10.36 -21.13 11.02
C TYR A 248 -9.02 -20.89 10.33
N LEU A 249 -8.29 -19.80 10.64
CA LEU A 249 -6.96 -19.53 10.08
C LEU A 249 -5.89 -20.52 10.55
N THR A 250 -6.12 -21.19 11.67
CA THR A 250 -5.22 -22.21 12.23
C THR A 250 -5.46 -23.61 11.68
N LEU A 251 -6.56 -23.80 10.93
CA LEU A 251 -6.89 -25.09 10.34
C LEU A 251 -5.87 -25.45 9.26
N SER A 252 -5.45 -26.72 9.25
CA SER A 252 -4.63 -27.25 8.16
C SER A 252 -5.42 -27.26 6.84
N PRO A 253 -4.75 -27.26 5.67
CA PRO A 253 -5.40 -27.36 4.36
C PRO A 253 -6.35 -28.55 4.22
N ASN A 254 -6.12 -29.65 4.95
CA ASN A 254 -6.96 -30.84 4.92
C ASN A 254 -8.20 -30.72 5.82
N GLN A 255 -8.14 -29.91 6.89
CA GLN A 255 -9.26 -29.71 7.82
C GLN A 255 -10.23 -28.63 7.33
N LEU A 256 -9.71 -27.61 6.64
CA LEU A 256 -10.47 -26.44 6.22
C LEU A 256 -11.71 -26.80 5.36
N PRO A 257 -11.64 -27.68 4.33
CA PRO A 257 -12.81 -28.01 3.53
C PRO A 257 -13.92 -28.70 4.32
N ALA A 258 -13.57 -29.60 5.24
CA ALA A 258 -14.54 -30.30 6.09
C ALA A 258 -15.23 -29.34 7.06
N ALA A 259 -14.48 -28.46 7.72
CA ALA A 259 -15.04 -27.44 8.61
C ALA A 259 -15.91 -26.42 7.84
N TYR A 260 -15.51 -26.06 6.61
CA TYR A 260 -16.32 -25.21 5.72
C TYR A 260 -17.64 -25.88 5.34
N GLY A 261 -17.61 -27.15 4.93
CA GLY A 261 -18.82 -27.91 4.60
C GLY A 261 -19.77 -28.04 5.80
N LYS A 262 -19.23 -28.26 7.00
CA LYS A 262 -20.01 -28.29 8.24
C LYS A 262 -20.66 -26.94 8.53
N THR A 263 -19.89 -25.86 8.43
CA THR A 263 -20.41 -24.49 8.62
C THR A 263 -21.53 -24.18 7.64
N ALA A 264 -21.38 -24.58 6.37
CA ALA A 264 -22.38 -24.39 5.34
C ALA A 264 -23.69 -25.13 5.66
N ALA A 265 -23.61 -26.37 6.13
CA ALA A 265 -24.77 -27.16 6.54
C ALA A 265 -25.50 -26.53 7.73
N LEU A 266 -24.76 -26.11 8.76
CA LEU A 266 -25.34 -25.44 9.93
C LEU A 266 -26.03 -24.12 9.55
N TYR A 267 -25.40 -23.31 8.70
CA TYR A 267 -25.97 -22.06 8.23
C TYR A 267 -27.27 -22.28 7.42
N THR A 268 -27.23 -23.21 6.47
CA THR A 268 -28.39 -23.53 5.61
C THR A 268 -29.58 -24.01 6.44
N ALA A 269 -29.32 -24.84 7.46
CA ALA A 269 -30.33 -25.32 8.39
C ALA A 269 -30.90 -24.18 9.26
N ALA A 270 -30.04 -23.29 9.76
CA ALA A 270 -30.45 -22.19 10.64
C ALA A 270 -31.27 -21.09 9.93
N TYR A 271 -31.06 -20.90 8.62
CA TYR A 271 -31.62 -19.78 7.86
C TYR A 271 -32.54 -20.21 6.71
N GLY A 272 -33.31 -21.28 6.91
CA GLY A 272 -34.44 -21.63 6.03
C GLY A 272 -34.03 -22.03 4.61
N GLY A 273 -32.87 -22.66 4.45
CA GLY A 273 -32.39 -23.12 3.15
C GLY A 273 -31.61 -22.07 2.35
N GLU A 274 -31.31 -20.90 2.93
CA GLU A 274 -30.43 -19.91 2.30
C GLU A 274 -29.05 -20.53 2.02
N PRO A 275 -28.53 -20.46 0.78
CA PRO A 275 -27.24 -21.05 0.44
C PRO A 275 -26.11 -20.32 1.18
N TYR A 276 -25.22 -21.10 1.82
CA TYR A 276 -24.11 -20.52 2.56
C TYR A 276 -23.07 -19.82 1.68
N ALA A 277 -22.94 -20.17 0.41
CA ALA A 277 -22.08 -19.46 -0.52
C ALA A 277 -22.59 -19.57 -1.96
N ASP A 278 -22.22 -18.57 -2.77
CA ASP A 278 -22.42 -18.51 -4.21
C ASP A 278 -21.08 -18.19 -4.91
N PRO A 279 -21.01 -18.16 -6.26
CA PRO A 279 -19.76 -17.83 -6.96
C PRO A 279 -19.12 -16.50 -6.57
N TYR A 280 -19.88 -15.50 -6.10
CA TYR A 280 -19.35 -14.22 -5.64
C TYR A 280 -18.78 -14.31 -4.22
N THR A 281 -19.27 -15.22 -3.39
CA THR A 281 -18.93 -15.26 -1.96
C THR A 281 -18.07 -16.45 -1.57
N ALA A 282 -17.90 -17.41 -2.49
CA ALA A 282 -16.97 -18.53 -2.34
C ALA A 282 -15.51 -18.04 -2.36
N TRP A 283 -14.64 -18.78 -1.68
CA TRP A 283 -13.19 -18.59 -1.74
C TRP A 283 -12.65 -19.00 -3.11
N ILE A 284 -11.63 -18.28 -3.58
CA ILE A 284 -10.84 -18.69 -4.75
C ILE A 284 -9.69 -19.58 -4.27
N GLY A 285 -9.48 -20.71 -4.94
CA GLY A 285 -8.37 -21.62 -4.65
C GLY A 285 -7.02 -21.00 -5.06
N PRO A 286 -5.93 -21.29 -4.33
CA PRO A 286 -4.61 -20.72 -4.58
C PRO A 286 -4.02 -21.06 -5.96
N GLU A 287 -4.57 -22.07 -6.63
CA GLU A 287 -4.22 -22.49 -7.99
C GLU A 287 -4.75 -21.57 -9.10
N VAL A 288 -5.72 -20.71 -8.78
CA VAL A 288 -6.32 -19.78 -9.75
C VAL A 288 -5.52 -18.47 -9.74
N PRO A 289 -4.62 -18.23 -10.70
CA PRO A 289 -3.80 -17.02 -10.65
C PRO A 289 -4.66 -15.76 -10.87
N TYR A 290 -4.30 -14.69 -10.18
CA TYR A 290 -4.79 -13.36 -10.55
C TYR A 290 -4.33 -13.06 -12.00
N PRO A 291 -5.16 -12.47 -12.89
CA PRO A 291 -4.86 -12.39 -14.32
C PRO A 291 -3.49 -11.79 -14.64
N LEU A 292 -3.05 -10.77 -13.88
CA LEU A 292 -1.73 -10.15 -14.08
C LEU A 292 -0.57 -10.92 -13.47
N ALA A 293 -0.83 -11.82 -12.52
CA ALA A 293 0.17 -12.70 -11.92
C ALA A 293 0.32 -14.03 -12.69
N ALA A 294 -0.53 -14.29 -13.69
CA ALA A 294 -0.46 -15.49 -14.51
C ALA A 294 0.81 -15.49 -15.40
N PRO A 295 1.42 -16.66 -15.71
CA PRO A 295 2.63 -16.73 -16.54
C PRO A 295 2.50 -16.10 -17.94
N GLY A 296 1.30 -16.08 -18.51
CA GLY A 296 1.01 -15.49 -19.82
C GLY A 296 0.77 -13.97 -19.80
N SER A 297 0.86 -13.33 -18.64
CA SER A 297 0.62 -11.91 -18.47
C SER A 297 1.68 -11.04 -19.18
N PRO A 298 1.32 -9.89 -19.79
CA PRO A 298 2.29 -8.96 -20.38
C PRO A 298 3.26 -8.38 -19.34
N VAL A 299 2.90 -8.47 -18.05
CA VAL A 299 3.72 -8.03 -16.94
C VAL A 299 4.53 -9.16 -16.28
N ALA A 300 4.40 -10.42 -16.72
CA ALA A 300 5.03 -11.56 -16.05
C ALA A 300 6.56 -11.41 -15.93
N ALA A 301 7.23 -10.91 -16.98
CA ALA A 301 8.68 -10.85 -17.08
C ALA A 301 9.36 -9.89 -16.09
N TRP A 302 8.63 -8.94 -15.52
CA TRP A 302 9.18 -7.97 -14.55
C TRP A 302 8.59 -8.12 -13.14
N LEU A 303 7.72 -9.11 -12.88
CA LEU A 303 7.18 -9.37 -11.53
C LEU A 303 8.29 -9.76 -10.56
N SER A 304 9.36 -10.39 -11.07
CA SER A 304 10.51 -10.80 -10.25
C SER A 304 11.20 -9.64 -9.54
N ALA A 305 10.96 -8.39 -9.97
CA ALA A 305 11.47 -7.20 -9.29
C ALA A 305 11.05 -7.14 -7.82
N LEU A 306 9.84 -7.61 -7.51
CA LEU A 306 9.34 -7.64 -6.16
C LEU A 306 9.69 -8.92 -5.40
N ASP A 307 10.17 -9.97 -6.05
CA ASP A 307 10.45 -11.25 -5.40
C ASP A 307 11.95 -11.49 -5.17
N GLU A 308 12.80 -11.08 -6.12
CA GLU A 308 14.24 -11.28 -6.03
C GLU A 308 14.87 -10.37 -4.98
N ASN A 309 15.86 -10.88 -4.24
CA ASN A 309 16.73 -10.06 -3.40
C ASN A 309 18.09 -9.88 -4.08
N PRO A 310 18.43 -8.66 -4.59
CA PRO A 310 19.71 -8.41 -5.25
C PRO A 310 20.94 -8.77 -4.41
N LYS A 311 20.79 -8.79 -3.07
CA LYS A 311 21.88 -9.05 -2.12
C LYS A 311 21.70 -10.31 -1.29
N HIS A 312 20.86 -11.26 -1.73
CA HIS A 312 20.56 -12.48 -0.97
C HIS A 312 21.81 -13.21 -0.49
N GLY A 313 22.80 -13.42 -1.37
CA GLY A 313 24.04 -14.12 -1.04
C GLY A 313 24.84 -13.44 0.07
N GLU A 314 24.92 -12.11 0.05
CA GLU A 314 25.62 -11.31 1.07
C GLU A 314 24.86 -11.32 2.42
N GLN A 315 23.53 -11.48 2.39
CA GLN A 315 22.65 -11.40 3.56
C GLN A 315 22.31 -12.75 4.19
N ALA A 316 22.58 -13.86 3.51
CA ALA A 316 22.18 -15.21 3.92
C ALA A 316 22.64 -15.58 5.34
N ALA A 317 23.85 -15.18 5.73
CA ALA A 317 24.37 -15.45 7.07
C ALA A 317 23.62 -14.68 8.17
N ALA A 318 23.27 -13.41 7.93
CA ALA A 318 22.51 -12.60 8.89
C ALA A 318 21.08 -13.13 9.04
N ILE A 319 20.47 -13.51 7.92
CA ILE A 319 19.19 -14.22 7.86
C ILE A 319 19.27 -15.51 8.70
N ALA A 320 20.27 -16.37 8.49
CA ALA A 320 20.39 -17.61 9.28
C ALA A 320 20.55 -17.35 10.79
N ARG A 321 21.32 -16.33 11.20
CA ARG A 321 21.50 -15.99 12.63
C ARG A 321 20.21 -15.51 13.29
N ALA A 322 19.47 -14.61 12.63
CA ALA A 322 18.23 -14.12 13.18
C ALA A 322 17.18 -15.25 13.35
N ALA A 323 17.17 -16.23 12.43
CA ALA A 323 16.27 -17.39 12.52
C ALA A 323 16.61 -18.25 13.74
N ALA A 324 17.91 -18.50 13.97
CA ALA A 324 18.38 -19.28 15.12
C ALA A 324 18.01 -18.63 16.47
N LYS A 325 17.97 -17.29 16.56
CA LYS A 325 17.70 -16.59 17.83
C LYS A 325 16.21 -16.44 18.16
N LEU A 326 15.38 -16.18 17.16
CA LEU A 326 13.94 -15.96 17.38
C LEU A 326 13.10 -17.22 17.23
N GLY A 327 13.69 -18.29 16.70
CA GLY A 327 12.99 -19.49 16.24
C GLY A 327 12.62 -19.36 14.77
N GLU A 328 12.39 -20.50 14.11
CA GLU A 328 11.85 -20.51 12.75
C GLU A 328 10.41 -19.96 12.79
N GLY A 329 10.24 -18.69 12.45
CA GLY A 329 9.05 -18.33 11.67
C GLY A 329 9.05 -19.16 10.39
N GLN A 330 7.88 -19.44 9.79
CA GLN A 330 7.74 -20.21 8.53
C GLN A 330 8.99 -20.07 7.65
N PRO A 331 9.70 -21.18 7.34
CA PRO A 331 11.11 -21.17 6.98
C PRO A 331 11.43 -20.13 5.91
N TRP A 332 12.40 -19.27 6.23
CA TRP A 332 12.77 -18.08 5.46
C TRP A 332 13.32 -18.40 4.07
N ALA A 333 13.56 -19.69 3.81
CA ALA A 333 14.16 -20.22 2.59
C ALA A 333 13.24 -21.15 1.77
N SER A 334 12.07 -21.58 2.27
CA SER A 334 11.36 -22.72 1.61
C SER A 334 9.86 -22.59 1.37
N ALA A 335 9.19 -21.52 1.80
CA ALA A 335 7.81 -21.26 1.38
C ALA A 335 7.72 -19.93 0.65
N VAL A 336 7.70 -19.97 -0.69
CA VAL A 336 7.21 -18.85 -1.49
C VAL A 336 5.75 -18.65 -1.09
N VAL A 337 5.50 -17.70 -0.19
CA VAL A 337 4.13 -17.33 0.14
C VAL A 337 3.50 -16.81 -1.14
N PRO A 338 2.41 -17.43 -1.61
CA PRO A 338 1.78 -16.99 -2.84
C PRO A 338 1.28 -15.57 -2.63
N ARG A 339 1.67 -14.68 -3.54
CA ARG A 339 1.19 -13.31 -3.56
C ARG A 339 -0.29 -13.29 -3.91
N ALA A 340 -1.00 -12.26 -3.43
CA ALA A 340 -2.42 -12.10 -3.71
C ALA A 340 -2.73 -11.65 -5.15
N GLY A 341 -1.80 -10.91 -5.77
CA GLY A 341 -1.98 -10.32 -7.11
C GLY A 341 -2.00 -8.79 -7.11
N ALA A 342 -2.08 -8.16 -5.95
CA ALA A 342 -2.06 -6.70 -5.82
C ALA A 342 -0.69 -6.10 -6.21
N HIS A 343 0.41 -6.82 -5.99
CA HIS A 343 1.73 -6.50 -6.53
C HIS A 343 1.72 -6.41 -8.06
N ALA A 344 1.12 -7.39 -8.74
CA ALA A 344 1.08 -7.43 -10.20
C ALA A 344 0.21 -6.28 -10.75
N LEU A 345 -0.92 -6.01 -10.10
CA LEU A 345 -1.77 -4.86 -10.43
C LEU A 345 -1.03 -3.53 -10.21
N TYR A 346 -0.29 -3.41 -9.11
CA TYR A 346 0.48 -2.22 -8.79
C TYR A 346 1.60 -1.97 -9.81
N LEU A 347 2.39 -2.99 -10.16
CA LEU A 347 3.47 -2.85 -11.14
C LEU A 347 2.92 -2.50 -12.53
N ALA A 348 1.78 -3.07 -12.92
CA ALA A 348 1.08 -2.69 -14.15
C ALA A 348 0.64 -1.22 -14.11
N TRP A 349 0.05 -0.78 -13.00
CA TRP A 349 -0.33 0.62 -12.77
C TRP A 349 0.87 1.57 -12.83
N LEU A 350 1.95 1.26 -12.12
CA LEU A 350 3.15 2.10 -12.04
C LEU A 350 3.81 2.24 -13.40
N ALA A 351 4.01 1.11 -14.10
CA ALA A 351 4.59 1.12 -15.42
C ALA A 351 3.72 1.89 -16.42
N SER A 352 2.39 1.70 -16.39
CA SER A 352 1.47 2.40 -17.30
C SER A 352 1.46 3.89 -17.03
N ARG A 353 1.43 4.31 -15.76
CA ARG A 353 1.47 5.71 -15.36
C ARG A 353 2.74 6.41 -15.81
N ARG A 354 3.90 5.79 -15.57
CA ARG A 354 5.21 6.33 -15.97
C ARG A 354 5.37 6.39 -17.49
N ALA A 355 4.85 5.38 -18.20
CA ALA A 355 4.81 5.39 -19.66
C ALA A 355 3.87 6.48 -20.21
N GLU A 356 2.69 6.65 -19.61
CA GLU A 356 1.71 7.68 -20.00
C GLU A 356 2.28 9.09 -19.86
N HIS A 357 2.88 9.41 -18.71
CA HIS A 357 3.50 10.72 -18.48
C HIS A 357 4.52 11.06 -19.57
N TYR A 358 5.47 10.15 -19.83
CA TYR A 358 6.45 10.37 -20.89
C TYR A 358 5.79 10.49 -22.27
N TYR A 359 4.84 9.61 -22.58
CA TYR A 359 4.19 9.58 -23.88
C TYR A 359 3.43 10.88 -24.15
N VAL A 360 2.62 11.35 -23.20
CA VAL A 360 1.86 12.61 -23.29
C VAL A 360 2.79 13.80 -23.50
N ASP A 361 3.88 13.88 -22.74
CA ASP A 361 4.87 14.95 -22.87
C ASP A 361 5.56 14.93 -24.24
N ALA A 362 6.01 13.74 -24.69
CA ALA A 362 6.73 13.58 -25.95
C ALA A 362 5.84 13.78 -27.19
N THR A 363 4.53 13.62 -27.04
CA THR A 363 3.55 13.70 -28.14
C THR A 363 2.75 14.99 -28.18
N CYS A 364 3.09 16.00 -27.37
CA CYS A 364 2.28 17.22 -27.22
C CYS A 364 0.81 16.87 -26.95
N ASN A 365 0.58 16.12 -25.87
CA ASN A 365 -0.74 15.60 -25.50
C ASN A 365 -1.40 14.76 -26.61
N ARG A 366 -0.68 13.73 -27.08
CA ARG A 366 -1.14 12.75 -28.08
C ARG A 366 -1.49 13.35 -29.46
N CYS A 367 -1.00 14.56 -29.77
CA CYS A 367 -1.26 15.22 -31.05
C CYS A 367 -0.20 14.91 -32.11
N CYS A 368 1.07 14.89 -31.71
CA CYS A 368 2.24 14.74 -32.60
C CYS A 368 3.02 13.47 -32.26
N PHE A 369 3.76 12.91 -33.21
CA PHE A 369 4.70 11.79 -32.98
C PHE A 369 4.10 10.54 -32.32
N THR A 370 2.78 10.36 -32.39
CA THR A 370 2.07 9.24 -31.76
C THR A 370 2.46 7.87 -32.32
N SER A 371 2.94 7.82 -33.58
CA SER A 371 3.48 6.65 -34.27
C SER A 371 5.01 6.51 -34.18
N SER A 372 5.70 7.41 -33.47
CA SER A 372 7.15 7.40 -33.40
C SER A 372 7.69 6.21 -32.62
N ALA A 373 8.50 5.38 -33.28
CA ALA A 373 9.15 4.23 -32.65
C ALA A 373 10.08 4.61 -31.49
N SER A 374 10.73 5.78 -31.56
CA SER A 374 11.61 6.27 -30.49
C SER A 374 10.81 6.69 -29.25
N VAL A 375 9.66 7.35 -29.45
CA VAL A 375 8.74 7.70 -28.37
C VAL A 375 8.20 6.44 -27.70
N HIS A 376 7.77 5.44 -28.49
CA HIS A 376 7.30 4.16 -27.94
C HIS A 376 8.39 3.43 -27.16
N ALA A 377 9.61 3.37 -27.70
CA ALA A 377 10.74 2.72 -27.04
C ALA A 377 11.07 3.39 -25.70
N LYS A 378 11.11 4.72 -25.66
CA LYS A 378 11.43 5.44 -24.43
C LYS A 378 10.29 5.36 -23.41
N ALA A 379 9.02 5.47 -23.85
CA ALA A 379 7.85 5.26 -22.98
C ALA A 379 7.88 3.89 -22.29
N LEU A 380 8.14 2.84 -23.06
CA LEU A 380 8.30 1.49 -22.52
C LEU A 380 9.47 1.43 -21.51
N SER A 381 10.65 1.93 -21.89
CA SER A 381 11.83 1.88 -21.01
C SER A 381 11.62 2.62 -19.68
N THR A 382 10.93 3.77 -19.70
CA THR A 382 10.62 4.56 -18.51
C THR A 382 9.62 3.85 -17.61
N GLY A 383 8.59 3.22 -18.19
CA GLY A 383 7.64 2.38 -17.44
C GLY A 383 8.32 1.17 -16.79
N VAL A 384 9.16 0.46 -17.55
CA VAL A 384 9.92 -0.71 -17.06
C VAL A 384 10.90 -0.34 -15.96
N ALA A 385 11.64 0.78 -16.10
CA ALA A 385 12.63 1.19 -15.11
C ALA A 385 12.01 1.53 -13.75
N ALA A 386 10.78 2.04 -13.73
CA ALA A 386 10.04 2.30 -12.49
C ALA A 386 9.63 1.00 -11.76
N VAL A 387 9.49 -0.12 -12.46
CA VAL A 387 9.24 -1.42 -11.80
C VAL A 387 10.48 -1.86 -11.02
N VAL A 388 11.68 -1.63 -11.56
CA VAL A 388 12.95 -2.00 -10.91
C VAL A 388 13.18 -1.22 -9.63
N SER A 389 12.74 0.04 -9.55
CA SER A 389 12.95 0.86 -8.36
C SER A 389 12.22 0.31 -7.13
N CYS A 390 11.08 -0.35 -7.31
CA CYS A 390 10.37 -1.05 -6.23
C CYS A 390 11.23 -2.08 -5.52
N ALA A 391 12.13 -2.78 -6.23
CA ALA A 391 13.05 -3.75 -5.63
C ALA A 391 13.99 -3.14 -4.58
N TYR A 392 14.16 -1.82 -4.60
CA TYR A 392 15.02 -1.04 -3.70
C TYR A 392 14.20 -0.17 -2.74
N PHE A 393 12.93 -0.52 -2.49
CA PHE A 393 12.00 0.22 -1.64
C PHE A 393 11.66 1.64 -2.13
N LEU A 394 11.99 1.95 -3.39
CA LEU A 394 11.61 3.19 -4.05
C LEU A 394 10.29 3.01 -4.80
N ASP A 395 9.53 4.10 -4.96
CA ASP A 395 8.23 4.04 -5.67
C ASP A 395 7.30 2.96 -5.09
N LEU A 396 7.37 2.67 -3.79
CA LEU A 396 6.39 1.83 -3.10
C LEU A 396 5.22 2.69 -2.59
N PRO A 397 4.00 2.14 -2.53
CA PRO A 397 2.86 2.87 -1.99
C PRO A 397 2.93 2.87 -0.46
N ALA A 398 3.72 3.78 0.14
CA ALA A 398 4.00 3.82 1.58
C ALA A 398 3.10 4.78 2.39
N THR A 399 1.99 5.24 1.80
CA THR A 399 0.94 6.01 2.49
C THR A 399 -0.43 5.68 1.88
N PRO A 400 -1.53 5.63 2.65
CA PRO A 400 -2.88 5.41 2.11
C PRO A 400 -3.31 6.51 1.13
N LYS A 401 -2.65 7.68 1.15
CA LYS A 401 -2.89 8.79 0.22
C LYS A 401 -2.32 8.55 -1.18
N HIS A 402 -1.56 7.48 -1.38
CA HIS A 402 -0.95 7.13 -2.65
C HIS A 402 -2.02 6.97 -3.76
N PRO A 403 -1.84 7.52 -4.98
CA PRO A 403 -2.88 7.52 -6.01
C PRO A 403 -3.42 6.12 -6.36
N TYR A 404 -2.55 5.11 -6.45
CA TYR A 404 -2.96 3.71 -6.62
C TYR A 404 -3.88 3.21 -5.49
N LEU A 405 -3.51 3.46 -4.23
CA LEU A 405 -4.29 3.00 -3.08
C LEU A 405 -5.60 3.76 -2.95
N LYS A 406 -5.61 5.08 -3.17
CA LYS A 406 -6.86 5.86 -3.21
C LYS A 406 -7.84 5.33 -4.27
N ALA A 407 -7.35 4.79 -5.38
CA ALA A 407 -8.17 4.19 -6.41
C ALA A 407 -8.79 2.85 -5.98
N VAL A 408 -8.25 2.17 -4.97
CA VAL A 408 -8.91 1.04 -4.30
C VAL A 408 -9.94 1.64 -3.35
N GLN A 409 -11.18 1.72 -3.80
CA GLN A 409 -12.27 2.33 -3.04
C GLN A 409 -13.59 1.67 -3.35
N VAL A 410 -14.46 1.64 -2.34
CA VAL A 410 -15.83 1.18 -2.48
C VAL A 410 -16.63 2.11 -3.41
N ARG A 411 -17.41 1.53 -4.31
CA ARG A 411 -18.29 2.23 -5.26
C ARG A 411 -19.38 1.31 -5.81
N GLY A 412 -20.51 1.88 -6.19
CA GLY A 412 -21.59 1.11 -6.83
C GLY A 412 -21.27 0.67 -8.26
N GLY A 413 -21.90 -0.42 -8.70
CA GLY A 413 -21.86 -0.91 -10.08
C GLY A 413 -20.72 -1.90 -10.36
N LEU A 414 -19.98 -2.32 -9.33
CA LEU A 414 -18.98 -3.39 -9.45
C LEU A 414 -19.62 -4.77 -9.27
N TRP A 415 -20.76 -4.83 -8.62
CA TRP A 415 -21.58 -6.02 -8.50
C TRP A 415 -22.90 -5.83 -9.24
N GLN A 416 -23.18 -6.72 -10.18
CA GLN A 416 -24.51 -6.88 -10.74
C GLN A 416 -25.05 -8.16 -10.15
N GLN A 417 -26.05 -8.04 -9.27
CA GLN A 417 -26.74 -9.20 -8.74
C GLN A 417 -27.34 -9.94 -9.94
N GLN A 418 -26.76 -11.10 -10.30
CA GLN A 418 -27.43 -11.98 -11.24
C GLN A 418 -28.80 -12.25 -10.65
N SER A 419 -29.84 -11.82 -11.36
CA SER A 419 -31.21 -12.22 -11.07
C SER A 419 -31.19 -13.72 -10.81
N SER A 420 -31.79 -14.14 -9.71
CA SER A 420 -31.88 -15.50 -9.16
C SER A 420 -32.57 -16.52 -10.10
N GLY A 421 -32.51 -16.33 -11.41
CA GLY A 421 -32.84 -17.33 -12.39
C GLY A 421 -31.73 -18.38 -12.41
N ALA A 422 -32.11 -19.60 -12.08
CA ALA A 422 -31.32 -20.78 -12.43
C ALA A 422 -30.82 -20.64 -13.88
N PRO A 423 -29.57 -21.04 -14.20
CA PRO A 423 -29.15 -21.10 -15.59
C PRO A 423 -30.19 -21.93 -16.34
N ALA A 424 -30.70 -21.38 -17.44
CA ALA A 424 -31.86 -21.90 -18.19
C ALA A 424 -31.73 -23.38 -18.62
N ASN A 425 -30.55 -24.00 -18.43
CA ASN A 425 -30.20 -25.34 -18.88
C ASN A 425 -29.71 -26.29 -17.77
N GLY A 426 -29.92 -26.00 -16.48
CA GLY A 426 -29.46 -26.90 -15.39
C GLY A 426 -27.94 -27.08 -15.32
N ALA A 427 -27.18 -26.19 -15.97
CA ALA A 427 -25.72 -26.18 -15.89
C ALA A 427 -25.28 -25.77 -14.49
N ALA A 428 -24.22 -26.40 -13.97
CA ALA A 428 -23.61 -25.99 -12.71
C ALA A 428 -23.24 -24.48 -12.77
N PRO A 429 -23.37 -23.74 -11.65
CA PRO A 429 -22.86 -22.37 -11.59
C PRO A 429 -21.39 -22.34 -12.02
N PRO A 430 -20.94 -21.29 -12.75
CA PRO A 430 -19.53 -21.18 -13.10
C PRO A 430 -18.68 -21.17 -11.82
N PRO A 431 -17.48 -21.78 -11.84
CA PRO A 431 -16.60 -21.79 -10.68
C PRO A 431 -16.21 -20.35 -10.31
N PRO A 432 -15.95 -20.07 -9.01
CA PRO A 432 -15.41 -18.79 -8.60
C PRO A 432 -14.05 -18.56 -9.27
N GLY A 433 -13.79 -17.34 -9.74
CA GLY A 433 -12.54 -17.00 -10.40
C GLY A 433 -12.41 -15.51 -10.72
N PHE A 434 -11.36 -15.16 -11.46
CA PHE A 434 -11.12 -13.80 -11.95
C PHE A 434 -11.48 -13.67 -13.42
N SER A 435 -11.92 -12.48 -13.81
CA SER A 435 -12.02 -12.04 -15.20
C SER A 435 -10.79 -11.18 -15.56
N PRO A 436 -10.30 -11.22 -16.81
CA PRO A 436 -9.32 -10.24 -17.30
C PRO A 436 -9.73 -8.78 -17.02
N ALA A 437 -11.03 -8.47 -17.06
CA ALA A 437 -11.58 -7.15 -16.79
C ALA A 437 -11.47 -6.71 -15.32
N ASP A 438 -11.22 -7.63 -14.38
CA ASP A 438 -11.07 -7.30 -12.95
C ASP A 438 -9.89 -6.36 -12.70
N THR A 439 -8.86 -6.44 -13.54
CA THR A 439 -7.66 -5.58 -13.49
C THR A 439 -8.00 -4.10 -13.70
N GLU A 440 -8.95 -3.82 -14.60
CA GLU A 440 -9.45 -2.47 -14.87
C GLU A 440 -10.49 -2.07 -13.82
N ARG A 441 -11.40 -2.99 -13.47
CA ARG A 441 -12.55 -2.73 -12.59
C ARG A 441 -12.21 -2.59 -11.12
N LEU A 442 -11.02 -2.98 -10.66
CA LEU A 442 -10.62 -2.79 -9.26
C LEU A 442 -10.22 -1.34 -8.97
N LEU A 443 -9.61 -0.64 -9.93
CA LEU A 443 -9.15 0.75 -9.77
C LEU A 443 -10.27 1.75 -10.06
N GLY A 444 -10.37 2.80 -9.24
CA GLY A 444 -11.35 3.87 -9.38
C GLY A 444 -11.24 4.65 -10.70
N PRO A 445 -12.30 5.38 -11.11
CA PRO A 445 -12.37 6.04 -12.41
C PRO A 445 -11.19 6.96 -12.73
N SER A 446 -10.61 7.60 -11.71
CA SER A 446 -9.46 8.50 -11.84
C SER A 446 -8.16 7.81 -12.24
N GLN A 447 -8.06 6.49 -12.09
CA GLN A 447 -6.85 5.72 -12.39
C GLN A 447 -7.14 4.54 -13.33
N GLN A 448 -8.41 4.18 -13.53
CA GLN A 448 -8.82 3.09 -14.41
C GLN A 448 -8.33 3.29 -15.85
N HIS A 449 -8.24 4.53 -16.34
CA HIS A 449 -7.79 4.84 -17.70
C HIS A 449 -6.39 4.29 -18.00
N LEU A 450 -5.54 4.17 -16.98
CA LEU A 450 -4.20 3.60 -17.11
C LEU A 450 -4.23 2.12 -17.47
N MET A 451 -5.30 1.40 -17.14
CA MET A 451 -5.45 -0.04 -17.39
C MET A 451 -6.23 -0.35 -18.67
N VAL A 452 -6.87 0.65 -19.30
CA VAL A 452 -7.74 0.44 -20.47
C VAL A 452 -6.99 -0.22 -21.61
N GLY A 453 -7.50 -1.39 -22.05
CA GLY A 453 -6.95 -2.21 -23.13
C GLY A 453 -6.11 -3.38 -22.62
N LEU A 454 -5.76 -3.42 -21.33
CA LEU A 454 -5.07 -4.53 -20.71
C LEU A 454 -5.92 -5.81 -20.71
N GLY A 455 -7.24 -5.68 -20.47
CA GLY A 455 -8.14 -6.83 -20.52
C GLY A 455 -8.16 -7.53 -21.89
N GLN A 456 -7.96 -6.79 -22.98
CA GLN A 456 -7.88 -7.35 -24.33
C GLN A 456 -6.58 -8.14 -24.55
N LEU A 457 -5.45 -7.63 -24.03
CA LEU A 457 -4.17 -8.34 -24.09
C LEU A 457 -4.19 -9.63 -23.27
N LEU A 458 -4.88 -9.61 -22.12
CA LEU A 458 -5.04 -10.79 -21.26
C LEU A 458 -6.03 -11.81 -21.85
N GLY A 459 -7.02 -11.36 -22.62
CA GLY A 459 -8.06 -12.21 -23.20
C GLY A 459 -7.71 -12.89 -24.52
N GLY A 460 -6.57 -12.57 -25.14
CA GLY A 460 -6.21 -13.07 -26.47
C GLY A 460 -4.72 -13.35 -26.66
N GLY A 461 -4.36 -14.62 -26.83
CA GLY A 461 -3.06 -15.01 -27.36
C GLY A 461 -2.96 -14.68 -28.86
N ALA A 462 -1.83 -14.08 -29.25
CA ALA A 462 -1.30 -14.02 -30.62
C ALA A 462 -2.33 -14.15 -31.77
N GLY A 463 -3.10 -13.09 -32.03
CA GLY A 463 -3.97 -13.01 -33.19
C GLY A 463 -4.09 -11.56 -33.64
N GLY A 464 -3.38 -11.21 -34.71
CA GLY A 464 -3.34 -9.86 -35.25
C GLY A 464 -4.74 -9.30 -35.49
N SER A 465 -5.13 -8.33 -34.68
CA SER A 465 -6.28 -7.49 -34.97
C SER A 465 -5.77 -6.29 -35.76
N LYS A 466 -6.15 -6.24 -37.04
CA LYS A 466 -5.99 -5.07 -37.91
C LYS A 466 -6.30 -3.80 -37.10
N ALA A 467 -5.40 -2.82 -37.18
CA ALA A 467 -5.71 -1.44 -36.82
C ALA A 467 -7.11 -1.11 -37.35
N ALA A 468 -8.02 -0.78 -36.42
CA ALA A 468 -9.35 -0.32 -36.78
C ALA A 468 -9.17 0.93 -37.65
N ALA A 469 -9.45 0.77 -38.94
CA ALA A 469 -9.53 1.87 -39.87
C ALA A 469 -10.64 2.82 -39.39
N ALA A 470 -10.33 4.11 -39.50
CA ALA A 470 -11.23 5.22 -39.23
C ALA A 470 -12.61 5.01 -39.87
N GLY A 471 -13.65 4.96 -39.04
CA GLY A 471 -15.04 5.10 -39.44
C GLY A 471 -15.63 6.27 -38.66
N GLY A 472 -15.85 7.39 -39.34
CA GLY A 472 -16.49 8.58 -38.78
C GLY A 472 -17.96 8.31 -38.45
N GLY A 473 -18.40 8.77 -37.28
CA GLY A 473 -19.78 8.67 -36.82
C GLY A 473 -19.93 9.15 -35.38
N ALA A 474 -20.48 10.35 -35.25
CA ALA A 474 -20.86 11.11 -34.05
C ALA A 474 -21.02 10.39 -32.69
N GLY A 475 -20.43 11.00 -31.65
CA GLY A 475 -21.10 11.18 -30.35
C GLY A 475 -20.97 10.07 -29.30
N GLY A 476 -19.75 9.64 -29.00
CA GLY A 476 -19.45 8.84 -27.80
C GLY A 476 -17.94 8.75 -27.61
N THR A 477 -17.43 9.07 -26.41
CA THR A 477 -15.99 9.04 -26.08
C THR A 477 -15.41 7.64 -26.34
N GLN A 478 -14.79 7.43 -27.50
CA GLN A 478 -13.93 6.28 -27.75
C GLN A 478 -12.76 6.35 -26.77
N GLN A 479 -12.79 5.48 -25.76
CA GLN A 479 -11.73 5.37 -24.77
C GLN A 479 -10.45 4.89 -25.48
N GLN A 480 -9.50 5.79 -25.70
CA GLN A 480 -8.21 5.44 -26.27
C GLN A 480 -7.49 4.48 -25.32
N VAL A 481 -7.01 3.35 -25.86
CA VAL A 481 -6.15 2.38 -25.17
C VAL A 481 -4.97 3.09 -24.52
N ALA A 482 -4.60 2.71 -23.29
CA ALA A 482 -3.48 3.35 -22.61
C ALA A 482 -2.16 3.12 -23.40
N PRO A 483 -1.24 4.11 -23.45
CA PRO A 483 -0.06 4.03 -24.31
C PRO A 483 0.78 2.77 -24.09
N LEU A 484 0.99 2.35 -22.84
CA LEU A 484 1.77 1.16 -22.52
C LEU A 484 1.15 -0.10 -23.15
N TRP A 485 -0.16 -0.30 -23.01
CA TRP A 485 -0.83 -1.49 -23.52
C TRP A 485 -0.90 -1.48 -25.04
N SER A 486 -1.04 -0.32 -25.66
CA SER A 486 -0.91 -0.19 -27.12
C SER A 486 0.50 -0.60 -27.60
N ILE A 487 1.54 -0.22 -26.87
CA ILE A 487 2.93 -0.59 -27.20
C ILE A 487 3.17 -2.09 -26.99
N LEU A 488 2.67 -2.64 -25.89
CA LEU A 488 2.80 -4.06 -25.56
C LEU A 488 1.92 -4.97 -26.45
N GLY A 489 0.87 -4.44 -27.07
CA GLY A 489 0.09 -5.17 -28.08
C GLY A 489 0.80 -5.36 -29.42
N ALA A 490 1.92 -4.67 -29.68
CA ALA A 490 2.68 -4.82 -30.91
C ALA A 490 3.49 -6.12 -30.95
N LYS A 491 3.79 -6.61 -32.16
CA LYS A 491 4.68 -7.78 -32.34
C LYS A 491 6.07 -7.48 -31.74
N ASP A 492 6.67 -8.47 -31.10
CA ASP A 492 8.00 -8.41 -30.47
C ASP A 492 8.14 -7.40 -29.30
N SER A 493 7.03 -6.86 -28.79
CA SER A 493 7.02 -5.93 -27.66
C SER A 493 7.47 -6.59 -26.34
N SER A 494 7.09 -7.84 -26.09
CA SER A 494 7.42 -8.57 -24.86
C SER A 494 8.92 -8.81 -24.71
N SER A 495 9.61 -9.16 -25.80
CA SER A 495 11.06 -9.34 -25.79
C SER A 495 11.79 -8.01 -25.54
N ARG A 496 11.29 -6.92 -26.13
CA ARG A 496 11.79 -5.56 -25.86
C ARG A 496 11.57 -5.13 -24.42
N ALA A 497 10.39 -5.38 -23.86
CA ALA A 497 10.09 -5.07 -22.45
C ALA A 497 11.03 -5.84 -21.51
N GLN A 498 11.26 -7.13 -21.78
CA GLN A 498 12.22 -7.94 -21.04
C GLN A 498 13.67 -7.43 -21.17
N ALA A 499 14.08 -6.97 -22.36
CA ALA A 499 15.40 -6.39 -22.56
C ALA A 499 15.57 -5.07 -21.79
N CYS A 500 14.57 -4.19 -21.82
CA CYS A 500 14.54 -2.98 -21.00
C CYS A 500 14.65 -3.31 -19.50
N TYR A 501 13.94 -4.34 -19.05
CA TYR A 501 13.94 -4.77 -17.65
C TYR A 501 15.34 -5.20 -17.21
N LYS A 502 15.96 -6.12 -17.96
CA LYS A 502 17.32 -6.58 -17.69
C LYS A 502 18.32 -5.42 -17.70
N SER A 503 18.23 -4.50 -18.66
CA SER A 503 19.12 -3.34 -18.75
C SER A 503 18.97 -2.40 -17.55
N ALA A 504 17.74 -2.09 -17.14
CA ALA A 504 17.47 -1.27 -15.96
C ALA A 504 18.00 -1.95 -14.68
N TRP A 505 17.76 -3.26 -14.52
CA TRP A 505 18.25 -4.04 -13.40
C TRP A 505 19.78 -4.04 -13.31
N THR A 506 20.47 -4.31 -14.42
CA THR A 506 21.94 -4.28 -14.48
C THR A 506 22.49 -2.90 -14.12
N LEU A 507 21.87 -1.82 -14.60
CA LEU A 507 22.28 -0.46 -14.29
C LEU A 507 22.11 -0.15 -12.79
N ALA A 508 20.97 -0.52 -12.20
CA ALA A 508 20.70 -0.34 -10.77
C ALA A 508 21.70 -1.10 -9.90
N ALA A 509 21.98 -2.37 -10.23
CA ALA A 509 22.93 -3.21 -9.52
C ALA A 509 24.37 -2.67 -9.60
N ALA A 510 24.77 -2.07 -10.73
CA ALA A 510 26.13 -1.58 -10.93
C ALA A 510 26.36 -0.16 -10.36
N THR A 511 25.35 0.71 -10.41
CA THR A 511 25.54 2.16 -10.21
C THR A 511 24.62 2.81 -9.19
N ASN A 512 23.86 2.01 -8.43
CA ASN A 512 22.72 2.37 -7.59
C ASN A 512 21.45 2.81 -8.35
N VAL A 513 20.31 2.58 -7.72
CA VAL A 513 18.98 2.82 -8.31
C VAL A 513 18.69 4.32 -8.54
N GLY A 514 19.32 5.24 -7.79
CA GLY A 514 19.15 6.68 -7.97
C GLY A 514 19.76 7.18 -9.28
N ARG A 515 20.93 6.65 -9.67
CA ARG A 515 21.53 6.92 -10.99
C ARG A 515 20.69 6.33 -12.12
N MET A 516 20.17 5.11 -11.93
CA MET A 516 19.22 4.51 -12.88
C MET A 516 17.99 5.43 -13.03
N GLN A 517 17.31 5.79 -11.95
CA GLN A 517 16.15 6.69 -11.99
C GLN A 517 16.47 7.99 -12.72
N THR A 518 17.61 8.63 -12.42
CA THR A 518 18.03 9.87 -13.11
C THR A 518 18.17 9.67 -14.63
N ALA A 519 18.66 8.50 -15.09
CA ALA A 519 18.77 8.18 -16.52
C ALA A 519 17.41 7.96 -17.23
N TYR A 520 16.36 7.66 -16.46
CA TYR A 520 14.99 7.48 -16.96
C TYR A 520 14.03 8.64 -16.59
N GLN A 521 14.47 9.58 -15.75
CA GLN A 521 13.73 10.81 -15.42
C GLN A 521 13.79 11.79 -16.61
N HIS A 522 12.63 12.35 -16.95
CA HIS A 522 12.52 13.40 -17.96
C HIS A 522 12.46 14.78 -17.29
N ARG A 523 13.24 15.73 -17.82
CA ARG A 523 13.56 17.05 -17.21
C ARG A 523 12.35 17.91 -16.81
N LYS A 524 11.12 17.59 -17.25
CA LYS A 524 9.90 18.35 -16.95
C LYS A 524 8.99 17.70 -15.91
N HIS A 525 9.23 16.44 -15.54
CA HIS A 525 8.36 15.72 -14.61
C HIS A 525 9.06 15.49 -13.27
N ASN A 526 8.41 15.91 -12.20
CA ASN A 526 8.80 15.54 -10.85
C ASN A 526 8.30 14.12 -10.57
N ALA A 527 9.21 13.14 -10.62
CA ALA A 527 8.92 11.76 -10.23
C ALA A 527 8.34 11.60 -8.80
N ARG A 528 8.37 12.69 -8.01
CA ARG A 528 7.82 12.87 -6.66
C ARG A 528 6.29 12.77 -6.57
N ASP A 529 5.57 12.82 -7.70
CA ASP A 529 4.10 12.89 -7.71
C ASP A 529 3.44 11.50 -7.54
N ASP A 530 4.23 10.42 -7.64
CA ASP A 530 3.73 9.06 -7.82
C ASP A 530 4.24 8.07 -6.75
N GLY A 531 4.90 8.52 -5.68
CA GLY A 531 5.46 7.61 -4.66
C GLY A 531 6.33 8.30 -3.61
N VAL A 532 6.97 7.51 -2.73
CA VAL A 532 7.93 8.03 -1.75
C VAL A 532 9.30 8.22 -2.41
N TYR A 533 9.87 9.43 -2.27
CA TYR A 533 11.16 9.80 -2.82
C TYR A 533 12.21 9.96 -1.70
N TYR A 534 13.38 9.36 -1.89
CA TYR A 534 14.54 9.51 -0.99
C TYR A 534 15.69 10.21 -1.74
N TYR A 535 16.43 11.07 -1.04
CA TYR A 535 17.68 11.66 -1.55
C TYR A 535 18.87 10.94 -0.91
N GLY A 536 19.94 10.70 -1.68
CA GLY A 536 21.16 10.04 -1.22
C GLY A 536 21.62 8.93 -2.16
N THR A 537 22.73 8.26 -1.86
CA THR A 537 23.05 6.98 -2.54
C THR A 537 22.00 5.97 -2.11
N THR A 538 20.94 5.83 -2.90
CA THR A 538 19.72 5.06 -2.60
C THR A 538 19.91 3.55 -2.72
N ASP A 539 21.13 3.06 -2.52
CA ASP A 539 21.29 1.63 -2.33
C ASP A 539 20.92 1.36 -0.88
N TYR A 540 19.67 0.94 -0.64
CA TYR A 540 19.24 0.40 0.66
C TYR A 540 20.20 -0.71 1.15
N TYR A 541 21.05 -1.25 0.27
CA TYR A 541 22.11 -2.21 0.59
C TYR A 541 23.52 -1.60 0.72
N ALA A 542 23.69 -0.28 0.62
CA ALA A 542 24.91 0.43 0.97
C ALA A 542 24.64 1.36 2.16
N ALA A 543 25.47 1.27 3.20
CA ALA A 543 25.30 1.95 4.49
C ALA A 543 25.53 3.48 4.47
N ASN A 544 25.31 4.13 3.33
CA ASN A 544 25.46 5.58 3.22
C ASN A 544 24.14 6.28 3.58
N THR A 545 24.28 7.46 4.20
CA THR A 545 23.19 8.24 4.79
C THR A 545 22.07 8.52 3.78
N LEU A 546 20.87 8.01 4.07
CA LEU A 546 19.63 8.41 3.42
C LEU A 546 19.24 9.81 3.90
N PHE A 547 19.16 10.78 2.99
CA PHE A 547 18.63 12.11 3.26
C PHE A 547 17.16 12.19 2.84
N TYR A 548 16.30 12.52 3.80
CA TYR A 548 14.86 12.67 3.56
C TYR A 548 14.57 14.09 3.03
N ALA A 549 14.05 14.22 1.81
CA ALA A 549 13.43 15.47 1.38
C ALA A 549 11.93 15.23 1.12
N TYR A 550 11.09 15.94 1.86
CA TYR A 550 9.64 15.86 1.71
C TYR A 550 9.11 16.95 0.79
N GLY A 551 8.25 16.55 -0.15
CA GLY A 551 7.26 17.39 -0.82
C GLY A 551 5.87 17.36 -0.14
N ALA A 552 5.75 16.88 1.10
CA ALA A 552 4.45 16.82 1.82
C ALA A 552 3.88 18.20 2.20
N ASP A 553 4.66 19.28 2.07
CA ASP A 553 4.16 20.65 2.23
C ASP A 553 3.63 21.25 0.89
N ALA A 554 3.54 20.45 -0.18
CA ALA A 554 3.04 20.89 -1.50
C ALA A 554 1.74 20.21 -1.98
N TYR A 555 1.22 19.21 -1.24
CA TYR A 555 -0.02 18.51 -1.61
C TYR A 555 -1.14 18.74 -0.60
N ALA A 556 -1.53 20.02 -0.45
CA ALA A 556 -2.93 20.33 -0.30
C ALA A 556 -3.55 20.18 -1.71
N PHE A 557 -4.29 19.09 -1.93
CA PHE A 557 -5.25 19.05 -3.04
C PHE A 557 -6.29 20.16 -2.75
N ASP A 558 -6.12 21.33 -3.38
CA ASP A 558 -7.03 22.50 -3.49
C ASP A 558 -6.38 23.87 -3.18
N ASP A 559 -5.33 24.27 -3.92
CA ASP A 559 -4.99 25.70 -4.05
C ASP A 559 -4.77 26.10 -5.52
N PRO A 560 -5.70 26.85 -6.15
CA PRO A 560 -5.59 27.31 -7.54
C PRO A 560 -4.47 28.35 -7.80
N ARG A 561 -3.71 28.80 -6.79
CA ARG A 561 -2.83 29.97 -6.93
C ARG A 561 -1.34 29.70 -7.15
N ARG A 562 -0.89 28.45 -7.28
CA ARG A 562 0.56 28.13 -7.39
C ARG A 562 1.13 27.99 -8.81
N ASN A 563 0.39 28.37 -9.85
CA ASN A 563 0.82 28.30 -11.25
C ASN A 563 1.76 29.43 -11.69
N SER A 564 2.69 29.87 -10.85
CA SER A 564 3.64 30.92 -11.22
C SER A 564 4.91 30.94 -10.36
N TYR A 565 5.86 30.02 -10.57
CA TYR A 565 7.25 30.30 -10.22
C TYR A 565 8.24 29.61 -11.18
N ASN A 566 8.96 30.46 -11.92
CA ASN A 566 10.04 30.12 -12.84
C ASN A 566 11.33 29.74 -12.11
N GLY A 567 12.19 29.01 -12.83
CA GLY A 567 13.36 28.30 -12.34
C GLY A 567 14.37 29.08 -11.49
N MET A 568 14.92 28.38 -10.49
CA MET A 568 16.26 28.63 -9.97
C MET A 568 16.85 27.33 -9.41
N VAL A 569 18.00 26.92 -9.94
CA VAL A 569 18.80 25.78 -9.47
C VAL A 569 19.72 26.31 -8.37
N VAL A 570 19.62 25.78 -7.15
CA VAL A 570 20.58 26.06 -6.08
C VAL A 570 21.62 24.95 -6.06
N VAL A 571 22.84 25.28 -6.47
CA VAL A 571 24.04 24.47 -6.27
C VAL A 571 24.62 24.85 -4.90
N GLY A 572 24.61 23.91 -3.96
CA GLY A 572 25.30 24.03 -2.67
C GLY A 572 26.43 23.00 -2.60
N GLY A 573 27.66 23.46 -2.84
CA GLY A 573 28.88 22.67 -2.70
C GLY A 573 29.36 22.57 -1.26
N GLY A 574 30.20 21.56 -1.02
CA GLY A 574 30.88 21.33 0.25
C GLY A 574 31.74 20.07 0.18
N TYR A 575 32.87 20.14 -0.51
CA TYR A 575 33.96 19.18 -0.39
C TYR A 575 35.26 19.95 -0.16
N ASP A 576 35.70 19.97 1.10
CA ASP A 576 37.11 20.11 1.47
C ASP A 576 37.72 18.70 1.38
N GLY A 577 38.94 18.44 0.90
CA GLY A 577 40.04 19.26 0.43
C GLY A 577 41.27 18.35 0.28
N GLY A 578 42.17 18.72 -0.64
CA GLY A 578 43.51 18.13 -0.82
C GLY A 578 43.59 17.10 -1.95
N GLY A 579 44.38 17.26 -3.00
CA GLY A 579 45.43 18.21 -3.33
C GLY A 579 46.31 17.54 -4.39
N GLY A 580 46.73 18.26 -5.43
CA GLY A 580 47.64 17.69 -6.44
C GLY A 580 47.57 18.39 -7.79
N TRP A 581 48.45 19.38 -7.97
CA TRP A 581 48.70 20.14 -9.19
C TRP A 581 48.99 19.27 -10.44
N SER A 582 48.55 19.72 -11.62
CA SER A 582 49.41 20.44 -12.59
C SER A 582 48.83 20.46 -14.01
N GLY A 583 48.89 21.63 -14.64
CA GLY A 583 49.26 21.76 -16.05
C GLY A 583 48.16 21.96 -17.09
N GLY A 584 48.05 23.18 -17.61
CA GLY A 584 48.19 23.40 -19.05
C GLY A 584 46.93 23.71 -19.87
N ASP A 585 46.71 25.01 -20.05
CA ASP A 585 46.39 25.69 -21.32
C ASP A 585 45.10 25.41 -22.10
N GLY A 586 44.41 26.52 -22.44
CA GLY A 586 43.82 26.67 -23.77
C GLY A 586 42.45 27.34 -23.88
N GLY A 587 42.41 28.68 -23.78
CA GLY A 587 41.66 29.55 -24.70
C GLY A 587 40.12 29.51 -24.73
N GLY A 588 39.50 30.41 -23.97
CA GLY A 588 38.13 30.88 -24.23
C GLY A 588 38.12 32.11 -25.14
N GLY A 589 37.08 32.23 -25.98
CA GLY A 589 36.84 33.39 -26.83
C GLY A 589 35.37 33.82 -26.80
N PHE A 590 35.18 35.12 -26.53
CA PHE A 590 34.06 36.01 -26.86
C PHE A 590 32.70 35.76 -26.18
N SER A 591 32.20 36.64 -25.30
CA SER A 591 31.80 38.05 -25.43
C SER A 591 30.27 38.15 -25.51
N SER A 592 29.64 38.82 -24.54
CA SER A 592 28.39 39.55 -24.70
C SER A 592 28.23 40.47 -23.49
N GLY A 593 28.32 41.78 -23.76
CA GLY A 593 28.10 42.83 -22.79
C GLY A 593 26.62 43.20 -22.67
N ASP A 594 26.26 43.60 -21.46
CA ASP A 594 25.02 44.28 -21.12
C ASP A 594 25.00 45.73 -21.64
N GLY A 595 23.81 46.23 -21.93
CA GLY A 595 23.58 47.67 -22.04
C GLY A 595 22.20 48.03 -22.57
N GLY A 596 21.45 48.82 -21.78
CA GLY A 596 20.40 49.69 -22.32
C GLY A 596 19.11 49.76 -21.50
N GLY A 597 19.15 50.47 -20.37
CA GLY A 597 17.97 50.84 -19.58
C GLY A 597 17.17 52.00 -20.20
N GLY A 598 15.89 52.04 -19.87
CA GLY A 598 14.91 53.06 -20.27
C GLY A 598 14.95 54.31 -19.38
N PHE A 599 14.54 55.42 -19.99
CA PHE A 599 14.51 56.78 -19.46
C PHE A 599 13.26 57.11 -18.62
N SER A 600 13.44 58.09 -17.72
CA SER A 600 12.52 59.18 -17.28
C SER A 600 11.24 58.78 -16.55
N GLY A 601 10.80 59.45 -15.48
CA GLY A 601 11.22 60.66 -14.77
C GLY A 601 10.04 61.16 -13.91
N GLY A 602 10.32 62.02 -12.92
CA GLY A 602 9.33 62.95 -12.35
C GLY A 602 8.96 62.81 -10.86
N ASP A 603 9.73 63.51 -10.03
CA ASP A 603 9.36 64.49 -8.99
C ASP A 603 8.39 64.24 -7.81
N GLY A 604 8.89 64.67 -6.62
CA GLY A 604 8.16 65.28 -5.49
C GLY A 604 7.69 64.32 -4.39
N GLY A 605 7.87 64.51 -3.09
CA GLY A 605 8.35 65.61 -2.25
C GLY A 605 7.76 65.46 -0.82
N GLY A 606 8.53 65.80 0.23
CA GLY A 606 8.07 65.99 1.64
C GLY A 606 7.77 64.71 2.45
N GLY A 607 8.03 64.56 3.75
CA GLY A 607 8.43 65.48 4.83
C GLY A 607 7.70 65.09 6.13
N GLY A 608 8.44 64.89 7.23
CA GLY A 608 7.92 64.74 8.63
C GLY A 608 7.33 63.36 8.99
N GLY A 609 7.45 62.78 10.18
CA GLY A 609 7.92 63.27 11.48
C GLY A 609 7.05 62.65 12.60
N CYS A 610 7.72 62.17 13.66
CA CYS A 610 7.31 62.07 15.08
C CYS A 610 6.27 61.03 15.59
N GLY A 611 6.61 60.46 16.76
CA GLY A 611 5.70 60.01 17.83
C GLY A 611 5.69 58.49 18.02
N GLY A 612 6.35 57.88 19.01
CA GLY A 612 6.05 57.95 20.46
C GLY A 612 5.07 56.82 20.82
N GLY A 613 5.21 55.95 21.83
CA GLY A 613 6.02 55.88 23.03
C GLY A 613 5.22 55.09 24.08
N GLY A 614 5.90 54.35 24.96
CA GLY A 614 5.38 53.81 26.23
C GLY A 614 4.59 52.49 26.15
N GLY A 615 4.75 51.50 27.03
CA GLY A 615 5.42 51.46 28.33
C GLY A 615 4.48 50.89 29.41
N GLY A 616 5.01 50.01 30.26
CA GLY A 616 4.38 49.52 31.51
C GLY A 616 3.87 48.07 31.39
N GLY A 617 4.31 47.07 32.16
CA GLY A 617 4.96 47.08 33.48
C GLY A 617 3.97 46.56 34.52
N GLY A 618 4.32 45.48 35.24
CA GLY A 618 3.52 45.00 36.36
C GLY A 618 3.93 43.61 36.86
N CYS A 619 4.80 43.58 37.87
CA CYS A 619 5.15 42.40 38.66
C CYS A 619 4.40 42.44 40.01
N GLY A 620 4.09 41.27 40.55
CA GLY A 620 3.66 41.03 41.95
C GLY A 620 2.90 39.70 42.01
N GLY A 621 3.15 38.74 42.90
CA GLY A 621 3.96 38.69 44.10
C GLY A 621 3.19 37.95 45.21
N GLY A 622 3.56 36.70 45.49
CA GLY A 622 3.63 36.13 46.86
C GLY A 622 2.42 35.48 47.56
N GLY A 623 2.74 34.39 48.29
CA GLY A 623 2.06 33.89 49.51
C GLY A 623 1.12 32.69 49.31
N GLY A 624 1.47 31.44 49.66
CA GLY A 624 1.36 30.82 51.00
C GLY A 624 0.22 29.78 50.94
N GLY A 625 0.17 28.57 51.51
CA GLY A 625 0.89 27.92 52.60
C GLY A 625 -0.14 27.27 53.55
N GLY A 626 -0.30 25.94 53.50
CA GLY A 626 -0.68 25.06 54.64
C GLY A 626 -2.16 24.88 55.06
N GLY A 627 -2.58 23.61 55.12
CA GLY A 627 -3.26 22.96 56.27
C GLY A 627 -4.77 23.13 56.47
N ASP A 628 -5.54 22.09 56.16
CA ASP A 628 -6.23 21.20 57.12
C ASP A 628 -6.69 19.91 56.41
#